data_AF-A0A8J1Y1C8-F1
#
_entry.id   AF-A0A8J1Y1C8-F1
#
_cell.length_a   1.000
_cell.length_b   1.000
_cell.length_c   1.000
_cell.angle_alpha   90.00
_cell.angle_beta   90.00
_cell.angle_gamma   90.00
#
_symmetry.space_group_name_H-M   'P 1'
#
loop_
_entity.id
_entity.type
_entity.pdbx_description
1 polymer ?
#
loop_
_entity_poly.entity_id
_entity_poly.type
_entity_poly.pdbx_seq_one_letter_code
_entity_poly.pdbx_strand_id
1 'polypeptide(L)'
;MVVSINQNRTQKLATEGKWTTIQFVFLIVVMCVVVTMAMQYEYITSITRARTAPEINGFNIIKRYKQRPPTDASHGPRLNLRRENFTARVFIDEHGEKGFQNEQLNLKNASAGVLVYEHDEKGFQNDDNNTLEINDKTIAIGGAITTRKVKELTAKSMASRLPLFLRLLPSFCKTASKGFSYHFYLAHDHDDPYFNLTDSHVMFTKEFNAAIAKHCPSDIPVRLHLVRCGHSGKPAWAQTDAMWEAYLDNMPFFYRVNDDSVLLTEGWSEVFTETLSKYVPPYIGVVGPTHIGGNLKILTYDFTHKTHQDIFGIYYPRLFTDVCADDWITSVYGPNRTTKLEGVILKHTQEKGTRYKVHFGVKRKLQATIASNQKILNRYITYRNSTHTTKNPKRQKIISMSLYSNDTASLIGAVRNAQLTPVMFPGWTARFYIQKTFGTSNHDVIPQNVIRKLQLLGAQILYVDNQATKILPEFWPYLVINDSTVEWFIIRNVTFRLTDREFITVEEWTKKSKRAFHCIRDHPSHKTPIIPNLIGGVNSRIKSLFSGSFLSYLGKDFLKKLWENNEKHFYCHDSFTCKSQPQSFPFVSPREGDTFIGQTYDGYHEPVDNKDIESLRKAQKVPECYKPKRM
;
A
#
# COMPACT_ATOMS: atom_id res chain seq x y z
N MET A 1 11.69 51.27 -2.01
CA MET A 1 10.83 52.48 -2.08
C MET A 1 10.05 52.53 -0.77
N VAL A 2 10.50 53.35 0.18
CA VAL A 2 9.87 53.50 1.51
C VAL A 2 8.75 54.51 1.36
N VAL A 3 7.49 54.10 1.58
CA VAL A 3 6.36 55.03 1.66
C VAL A 3 6.22 55.45 3.12
N SER A 4 6.58 56.71 3.40
CA SER A 4 6.27 57.40 4.64
C SER A 4 4.77 57.68 4.69
N ILE A 5 4.07 57.11 5.67
CA ILE A 5 2.70 57.51 5.99
C ILE A 5 2.76 58.43 7.21
N ASN A 6 2.39 59.67 6.95
CA ASN A 6 2.38 60.80 7.87
C ASN A 6 1.35 60.56 9.01
N GLN A 7 1.82 60.36 10.23
CA GLN A 7 1.02 59.96 11.41
C GLN A 7 0.01 61.02 11.90
N ASN A 8 0.03 62.25 11.37
CA ASN A 8 -0.82 63.34 11.88
C ASN A 8 -2.22 63.43 11.26
N ARG A 9 -2.61 62.54 10.33
CA ARG A 9 -3.97 62.56 9.72
C ARG A 9 -4.93 61.52 10.27
N THR A 10 -4.43 60.51 10.99
CA THR A 10 -5.25 59.42 11.58
C THR A 10 -5.80 59.77 12.97
N GLN A 11 -5.24 60.75 13.67
CA GLN A 11 -5.74 61.18 14.99
C GLN A 11 -6.98 62.08 14.94
N LYS A 12 -7.42 62.56 13.77
CA LYS A 12 -8.59 63.44 13.65
C LYS A 12 -9.89 62.74 13.23
N LEU A 13 -9.87 61.42 13.01
CA LEU A 13 -11.06 60.63 12.65
C LEU A 13 -11.48 59.62 13.74
N ALA A 14 -10.78 59.58 14.87
CA ALA A 14 -11.07 58.68 15.98
C ALA A 14 -12.11 59.23 16.98
N THR A 15 -12.62 60.45 16.79
CA THR A 15 -13.56 61.11 17.71
C THR A 15 -15.00 61.20 17.21
N GLU A 16 -15.34 60.64 16.05
CA GLU A 16 -16.72 60.59 15.56
C GLU A 16 -17.07 59.15 15.16
N GLY A 17 -17.65 58.41 16.10
CA GLY A 17 -17.86 56.95 16.01
C GLY A 17 -18.77 56.49 14.88
N LYS A 18 -18.21 56.25 13.69
CA LYS A 18 -18.79 55.41 12.62
C LYS A 18 -17.70 54.68 11.84
N TRP A 19 -17.33 53.47 12.29
CA TRP A 19 -16.61 52.50 11.46
C TRP A 19 -17.63 51.63 10.73
N THR A 20 -17.53 51.53 9.41
CA THR A 20 -18.36 50.58 8.64
C THR A 20 -17.71 49.19 8.69
N THR A 21 -18.51 48.12 8.63
CA THR A 21 -18.05 46.71 8.69
C THR A 21 -16.91 46.41 7.72
N ILE A 22 -16.87 47.08 6.57
CA ILE A 22 -15.83 46.94 5.55
C ILE A 22 -14.47 47.46 6.04
N GLN A 23 -14.44 48.56 6.80
CA GLN A 23 -13.20 49.12 7.34
C GLN A 23 -12.64 48.26 8.49
N PHE A 24 -13.50 47.60 9.26
CA PHE A 24 -13.08 46.66 10.29
C PHE A 24 -12.48 45.38 9.69
N VAL A 25 -13.10 44.86 8.63
CA VAL A 25 -12.57 43.71 7.87
C VAL A 25 -11.23 44.06 7.21
N PHE A 26 -11.09 45.25 6.64
CA PHE A 26 -9.83 45.69 6.05
C PHE A 26 -8.71 45.81 7.09
N LEU A 27 -9.00 46.31 8.28
CA LEU A 27 -8.04 46.40 9.38
C LEU A 27 -7.59 45.01 9.88
N ILE A 28 -8.53 44.05 9.98
CA ILE A 28 -8.23 42.66 10.36
C ILE A 28 -7.37 41.98 9.29
N VAL A 29 -7.69 42.16 8.01
CA VAL A 29 -6.90 41.58 6.91
C VAL A 29 -5.49 42.16 6.89
N VAL A 30 -5.33 43.47 7.07
CA VAL A 30 -4.02 44.12 7.15
C VAL A 30 -3.24 43.64 8.38
N MET A 31 -3.88 43.49 9.54
CA MET A 31 -3.22 42.94 10.73
C MET A 31 -2.83 41.47 10.55
N CYS A 32 -3.68 40.64 9.96
CA CYS A 32 -3.34 39.24 9.66
C CYS A 32 -2.13 39.15 8.71
N VAL A 33 -2.08 39.97 7.65
CA VAL A 33 -0.94 39.98 6.73
C VAL A 33 0.34 40.43 7.45
N VAL A 34 0.28 41.47 8.29
CA VAL A 34 1.44 41.94 9.06
C VAL A 34 1.94 40.89 10.05
N VAL A 35 1.04 40.18 10.75
CA VAL A 35 1.40 39.08 11.67
C VAL A 35 2.00 37.90 10.91
N THR A 36 1.45 37.56 9.74
CA THR A 36 1.98 36.45 8.92
C THR A 36 3.37 36.77 8.38
N MET A 37 3.61 38.03 7.98
CA MET A 37 4.93 38.49 7.54
C MET A 37 5.94 38.57 8.70
N ALA A 38 5.50 38.96 9.91
CA ALA A 38 6.35 38.95 11.10
C ALA A 38 6.75 37.52 11.51
N MET A 39 5.82 36.57 11.45
CA MET A 39 6.08 35.15 11.72
C MET A 39 7.03 34.53 10.68
N GLN A 40 6.88 34.88 9.40
CA GLN A 40 7.85 34.44 8.37
C GLN A 40 9.23 35.06 8.59
N TYR A 41 9.31 36.32 9.04
CA TYR A 41 10.59 36.97 9.35
C TYR A 41 11.30 36.34 10.56
N GLU A 42 10.57 36.01 11.64
CA GLU A 42 11.12 35.30 12.81
C GLU A 42 11.55 33.85 12.46
N TYR A 43 10.77 33.17 11.62
CA TYR A 43 11.12 31.83 11.14
C TYR A 43 12.40 31.85 10.30
N ILE A 44 12.54 32.79 9.37
CA ILE A 44 13.74 32.94 8.54
C ILE A 44 14.96 33.38 9.39
N THR A 45 14.78 34.27 10.38
CA THR A 45 15.88 34.66 11.29
C THR A 45 16.29 33.52 12.24
N SER A 46 15.37 32.63 12.63
CA SER A 46 15.70 31.42 13.42
C SER A 46 16.57 30.42 12.64
N ILE A 47 16.26 30.22 11.35
CA ILE A 47 17.02 29.34 10.46
C ILE A 47 18.41 29.92 10.17
N THR A 48 18.51 31.25 10.11
CA THR A 48 19.77 31.95 9.87
C THR A 48 20.66 31.96 11.13
N ARG A 49 20.09 32.05 12.34
CA ARG A 49 20.84 31.97 13.63
C ARG A 49 21.30 30.55 13.98
N ALA A 50 20.56 29.51 13.59
CA ALA A 50 20.97 28.12 13.79
C ALA A 50 22.11 27.66 12.86
N ARG A 51 22.41 28.43 11.79
CA ARG A 51 23.46 28.13 10.81
C ARG A 51 24.81 28.83 11.07
N THR A 52 24.95 29.59 12.16
CA THR A 52 26.19 30.34 12.47
C THR A 52 26.66 30.20 13.93
N ALA A 53 26.63 28.99 14.49
CA ALA A 53 27.34 28.67 15.73
C ALA A 53 28.52 27.71 15.42
N PRO A 54 29.78 28.16 15.51
CA PRO A 54 30.95 27.30 15.39
C PRO A 54 31.45 26.86 16.77
N GLU A 55 31.64 25.55 16.96
CA GLU A 55 32.57 25.05 17.99
C GLU A 55 34.00 25.34 17.53
N ILE A 56 34.73 26.02 18.41
CA ILE A 56 36.09 26.49 18.23
C ILE A 56 37.05 25.35 18.59
N ASN A 57 37.96 25.02 17.67
CA ASN A 57 39.37 24.82 17.99
C ASN A 57 40.26 24.86 16.73
N GLY A 58 41.21 25.80 16.71
CA GLY A 58 42.49 25.65 16.01
C GLY A 58 42.70 26.41 14.70
N PHE A 59 43.50 27.48 14.81
CA PHE A 59 44.41 28.07 13.81
C PHE A 59 43.90 29.10 12.76
N ASN A 60 44.31 30.35 13.03
CA ASN A 60 44.82 31.43 12.16
C ASN A 60 44.64 31.31 10.63
N ILE A 61 44.08 32.36 10.02
CA ILE A 61 44.80 33.34 9.15
C ILE A 61 43.85 34.47 8.72
N ILE A 62 44.36 35.69 8.82
CA ILE A 62 43.76 36.97 8.43
C ILE A 62 43.87 37.17 6.90
N LYS A 63 42.80 37.64 6.22
CA LYS A 63 42.86 38.72 5.20
C LYS A 63 41.51 39.16 4.60
N ARG A 64 41.13 40.40 4.96
CA ARG A 64 40.68 41.55 4.13
C ARG A 64 39.76 41.37 2.89
N TYR A 65 38.57 42.00 3.02
CA TYR A 65 37.95 43.03 2.15
C TYR A 65 37.60 42.74 0.67
N LYS A 66 36.30 42.85 0.30
CA LYS A 66 35.70 44.06 -0.36
C LYS A 66 34.22 43.84 -0.74
N GLN A 67 33.42 44.87 -0.50
CA GLN A 67 32.05 45.08 -0.98
C GLN A 67 32.03 45.54 -2.46
N ARG A 68 30.99 45.18 -3.23
CA ARG A 68 30.07 46.11 -3.94
C ARG A 68 28.96 45.36 -4.74
N PRO A 69 27.82 46.03 -5.07
CA PRO A 69 26.52 45.40 -5.36
C PRO A 69 26.02 45.68 -6.82
N PRO A 70 24.70 45.65 -7.14
CA PRO A 70 24.05 44.72 -8.07
C PRO A 70 23.69 45.35 -9.44
N THR A 71 23.27 44.55 -10.43
CA THR A 71 22.57 45.06 -11.64
C THR A 71 21.44 44.15 -12.12
N ASP A 72 20.53 44.81 -12.83
CA ASP A 72 19.10 44.60 -13.10
C ASP A 72 18.64 43.47 -14.06
N ALA A 73 17.37 43.09 -13.81
CA ALA A 73 16.22 42.91 -14.73
C ALA A 73 16.26 41.97 -15.97
N SER A 74 15.32 41.02 -16.01
CA SER A 74 14.06 41.11 -16.80
C SER A 74 13.57 39.77 -17.43
N HIS A 75 12.24 39.68 -17.58
CA HIS A 75 11.42 38.74 -18.38
C HIS A 75 11.07 37.34 -17.81
N GLY A 76 9.79 37.16 -17.50
CA GLY A 76 9.12 35.86 -17.42
C GLY A 76 7.89 35.83 -18.35
N PRO A 77 7.32 34.64 -18.66
CA PRO A 77 5.99 34.53 -19.24
C PRO A 77 4.94 33.99 -18.24
N ARG A 78 3.74 34.53 -18.38
CA ARG A 78 2.50 34.18 -17.66
C ARG A 78 1.95 32.82 -18.12
N LEU A 79 1.44 32.02 -17.17
CA LEU A 79 0.67 30.80 -17.43
C LEU A 79 -0.81 31.00 -17.06
N ASN A 80 -1.67 30.70 -18.02
CA ASN A 80 -3.13 30.70 -17.93
C ASN A 80 -3.63 29.50 -17.13
N LEU A 81 -4.46 29.73 -16.11
CA LEU A 81 -5.21 28.69 -15.41
C LEU A 81 -6.57 28.47 -16.11
N ARG A 82 -6.75 27.31 -16.76
CA ARG A 82 -8.08 26.79 -17.12
C ARG A 82 -8.61 25.97 -15.96
N ARG A 83 -9.86 26.22 -15.58
CA ARG A 83 -10.63 25.40 -14.62
C ARG A 83 -11.10 24.12 -15.33
N GLU A 84 -10.75 22.96 -14.80
CA GLU A 84 -11.34 21.68 -15.19
C GLU A 84 -12.54 21.34 -14.30
N ASN A 85 -13.60 20.84 -14.92
CA ASN A 85 -14.86 20.50 -14.28
C ASN A 85 -14.81 19.07 -13.71
N PHE A 86 -15.06 18.93 -12.41
CA PHE A 86 -15.35 17.63 -11.78
C PHE A 86 -16.86 17.38 -11.81
N THR A 87 -17.29 16.21 -12.32
CA THR A 87 -18.69 15.76 -12.22
C THR A 87 -18.94 15.12 -10.87
N ALA A 88 -19.72 15.78 -10.01
CA ALA A 88 -20.27 15.17 -8.80
C ALA A 88 -21.57 14.43 -9.14
N ARG A 89 -21.70 13.15 -8.75
CA ARG A 89 -23.00 12.48 -8.72
C ARG A 89 -23.62 12.72 -7.35
N VAL A 90 -24.67 13.53 -7.32
CA VAL A 90 -25.51 13.71 -6.13
C VAL A 90 -26.65 12.71 -6.22
N PHE A 91 -26.76 11.80 -5.26
CA PHE A 91 -27.93 10.93 -5.16
C PHE A 91 -29.05 11.73 -4.49
N ILE A 92 -30.03 12.19 -5.27
CA ILE A 92 -31.28 12.78 -4.79
C ILE A 92 -32.44 11.97 -5.35
N ASP A 93 -33.35 11.58 -4.47
CA ASP A 93 -34.64 10.93 -4.79
C ASP A 93 -35.55 11.93 -5.53
N GLU A 94 -36.23 11.47 -6.59
CA GLU A 94 -36.92 12.30 -7.56
C GLU A 94 -38.31 12.73 -7.08
N HIS A 95 -38.55 14.04 -6.93
CA HIS A 95 -39.85 14.66 -7.22
C HIS A 95 -39.71 16.15 -7.63
N GLY A 96 -39.88 16.41 -8.93
CA GLY A 96 -40.72 17.49 -9.49
C GLY A 96 -40.37 18.99 -9.32
N GLU A 97 -39.97 19.58 -10.45
CA GLU A 97 -40.32 20.94 -10.95
C GLU A 97 -39.54 22.22 -10.57
N LYS A 98 -38.96 22.81 -11.64
CA LYS A 98 -38.96 24.22 -12.12
C LYS A 98 -38.34 25.36 -11.28
N GLY A 99 -37.44 26.09 -11.94
CA GLY A 99 -37.30 27.55 -11.80
C GLY A 99 -35.92 28.03 -11.38
N PHE A 100 -35.13 28.55 -12.33
CA PHE A 100 -34.00 29.42 -12.04
C PHE A 100 -34.50 30.75 -11.47
N GLN A 101 -34.13 31.12 -10.25
CA GLN A 101 -33.84 32.51 -9.86
C GLN A 101 -33.11 32.58 -8.51
N ASN A 102 -32.18 33.54 -8.42
CA ASN A 102 -31.36 33.90 -7.27
C ASN A 102 -32.17 34.08 -5.98
N GLU A 103 -31.78 33.44 -4.87
CA GLU A 103 -31.89 34.04 -3.54
C GLU A 103 -31.09 33.29 -2.46
N GLN A 104 -30.75 34.03 -1.42
CA GLN A 104 -29.86 33.70 -0.30
C GLN A 104 -30.12 32.31 0.31
N LEU A 105 -29.06 31.51 0.46
CA LEU A 105 -29.10 30.21 1.12
C LEU A 105 -29.30 30.39 2.65
N ASN A 106 -30.57 30.32 3.03
CA ASN A 106 -31.04 30.11 4.40
C ASN A 106 -30.60 28.69 4.86
N LEU A 107 -29.59 28.63 5.73
CA LEU A 107 -29.00 27.41 6.31
C LEU A 107 -29.91 26.74 7.35
N LYS A 108 -31.11 26.28 6.96
CA LYS A 108 -31.97 25.50 7.87
C LYS A 108 -32.48 24.15 7.38
N ASN A 109 -32.22 23.72 6.14
CA ASN A 109 -32.71 22.41 5.65
C ASN A 109 -31.73 21.63 4.74
N ALA A 110 -30.42 21.82 4.86
CA ALA A 110 -29.46 20.98 4.14
C ALA A 110 -29.37 19.59 4.78
N SER A 111 -30.09 18.61 4.21
CA SER A 111 -29.85 17.19 4.45
C SER A 111 -28.39 16.88 4.12
N ALA A 112 -27.65 16.40 5.12
CA ALA A 112 -26.22 16.10 5.03
C ALA A 112 -25.97 14.95 4.04
N GLY A 113 -25.73 15.29 2.79
CA GLY A 113 -25.18 14.37 1.79
C GLY A 113 -23.68 14.18 2.03
N VAL A 114 -23.28 12.98 2.43
CA VAL A 114 -21.85 12.60 2.43
C VAL A 114 -21.40 12.52 0.98
N LEU A 115 -20.47 13.42 0.61
CA LEU A 115 -19.88 13.45 -0.72
C LEU A 115 -18.84 12.33 -0.82
N VAL A 116 -19.26 11.18 -1.32
CA VAL A 116 -18.38 10.10 -1.73
C VAL A 116 -18.14 10.24 -3.23
N TYR A 117 -16.88 10.31 -3.63
CA TYR A 117 -16.52 10.44 -5.05
C TYR A 117 -16.07 9.08 -5.59
N GLU A 118 -16.76 8.61 -6.63
CA GLU A 118 -16.25 7.58 -7.53
C GLU A 118 -15.35 8.23 -8.57
N HIS A 119 -14.25 7.57 -8.92
CA HIS A 119 -13.49 7.94 -10.11
C HIS A 119 -14.24 7.39 -11.34
N ASP A 120 -14.77 8.26 -12.20
CA ASP A 120 -15.33 7.86 -13.50
C ASP A 120 -14.20 7.18 -14.33
N GLU A 121 -14.49 6.08 -15.02
CA GLU A 121 -13.56 5.29 -15.85
C GLU A 121 -13.04 6.04 -17.11
N LYS A 122 -13.24 7.35 -17.21
CA LYS A 122 -12.67 8.15 -18.31
C LYS A 122 -11.23 8.47 -17.98
N GLY A 123 -10.34 7.85 -18.77
CA GLY A 123 -8.90 7.80 -18.57
C GLY A 123 -8.29 9.09 -18.05
N PHE A 124 -7.48 8.94 -17.01
CA PHE A 124 -6.47 9.91 -16.62
C PHE A 124 -5.66 10.28 -17.88
N GLN A 125 -5.86 11.48 -18.42
CA GLN A 125 -4.86 12.05 -19.30
C GLN A 125 -3.67 12.41 -18.41
N ASN A 126 -2.56 11.75 -18.70
CA ASN A 126 -1.30 11.92 -18.01
C ASN A 126 -0.80 13.36 -18.16
N ASP A 127 -0.73 14.08 -17.04
CA ASP A 127 0.12 15.27 -16.91
C ASP A 127 1.43 14.96 -16.16
N ASP A 128 1.92 13.72 -16.32
CA ASP A 128 3.31 13.35 -16.06
C ASP A 128 3.90 12.72 -17.33
N ASN A 129 4.73 13.48 -18.03
CA ASN A 129 5.49 13.10 -19.24
C ASN A 129 6.54 11.99 -19.00
N ASN A 130 6.32 11.05 -18.07
CA ASN A 130 7.24 9.96 -17.78
C ASN A 130 6.56 8.63 -17.37
N THR A 131 5.28 8.44 -17.70
CA THR A 131 4.64 7.11 -17.65
C THR A 131 5.04 6.31 -18.88
N LEU A 132 6.22 5.68 -18.84
CA LEU A 132 6.58 4.72 -19.87
C LEU A 132 5.59 3.56 -19.90
N GLU A 133 5.26 3.13 -21.11
CA GLU A 133 4.45 1.94 -21.38
C GLU A 133 5.17 0.72 -20.79
N ILE A 134 4.79 0.34 -19.57
CA ILE A 134 5.14 -0.95 -19.00
C ILE A 134 4.44 -2.02 -19.84
N ASN A 135 5.21 -2.74 -20.63
CA ASN A 135 4.74 -3.80 -21.52
C ASN A 135 5.37 -5.15 -21.13
N ASP A 136 4.98 -6.23 -21.81
CA ASP A 136 5.46 -7.60 -21.56
C ASP A 136 6.96 -7.83 -21.86
N LYS A 137 7.72 -6.77 -22.17
CA LYS A 137 9.18 -6.78 -22.30
C LYS A 137 9.89 -5.93 -21.24
N THR A 138 9.20 -5.65 -20.13
CA THR A 138 9.78 -4.89 -19.01
C THR A 138 10.16 -5.83 -17.86
N ILE A 139 11.42 -5.79 -17.41
CA ILE A 139 11.94 -6.69 -16.38
C ILE A 139 12.48 -5.87 -15.21
N ALA A 140 12.00 -6.15 -14.00
CA ALA A 140 12.59 -5.64 -12.78
C ALA A 140 13.75 -6.55 -12.32
N ILE A 141 14.92 -5.96 -12.14
CA ILE A 141 16.10 -6.62 -11.56
C ILE A 141 16.15 -6.24 -10.08
N GLY A 142 15.73 -7.16 -9.22
CA GLY A 142 15.67 -6.91 -7.77
C GLY A 142 16.93 -7.43 -7.07
N GLY A 143 17.53 -6.58 -6.25
CA GLY A 143 18.75 -6.90 -5.50
C GLY A 143 18.83 -6.15 -4.18
N ALA A 144 19.73 -6.61 -3.31
CA ALA A 144 20.11 -5.93 -2.08
C ALA A 144 21.58 -5.52 -2.15
N ILE A 145 21.88 -4.29 -1.72
CA ILE A 145 23.22 -3.71 -1.72
C ILE A 145 23.60 -3.23 -0.32
N THR A 146 24.88 -3.28 0.01
CA THR A 146 25.40 -2.76 1.28
C THR A 146 26.84 -2.28 1.17
N THR A 147 27.18 -1.28 1.96
CA THR A 147 28.52 -0.68 2.03
C THR A 147 29.24 -0.96 3.36
N ARG A 148 28.59 -1.61 4.34
CA ARG A 148 29.13 -1.82 5.71
C ARG A 148 30.52 -2.47 5.80
N LYS A 149 30.86 -3.34 4.85
CA LYS A 149 32.17 -4.02 4.80
C LYS A 149 33.16 -3.35 3.83
N VAL A 150 32.87 -2.13 3.38
CA VAL A 150 33.68 -1.38 2.42
C VAL A 150 34.22 -0.13 3.13
N LYS A 151 35.46 -0.24 3.64
CA LYS A 151 36.12 0.85 4.39
C LYS A 151 36.27 2.09 3.51
N GLU A 152 35.91 3.28 3.96
CA GLU A 152 36.19 4.55 3.23
C GLU A 152 35.62 4.58 1.80
N LEU A 153 34.35 4.20 1.63
CA LEU A 153 33.69 4.34 0.33
C LEU A 153 33.39 5.82 0.05
N THR A 154 33.83 6.30 -1.11
CA THR A 154 33.56 7.66 -1.61
C THR A 154 32.88 7.56 -2.97
N ALA A 155 32.23 8.64 -3.43
CA ALA A 155 31.63 8.69 -4.77
C ALA A 155 32.65 8.27 -5.87
N LYS A 156 33.91 8.70 -5.74
CA LYS A 156 34.98 8.38 -6.69
C LYS A 156 35.48 6.93 -6.64
N SER A 157 35.32 6.23 -5.51
CA SER A 157 35.80 4.85 -5.34
C SER A 157 34.69 3.80 -5.45
N MET A 158 33.44 4.21 -5.64
CA MET A 158 32.29 3.31 -5.68
C MET A 158 32.38 2.29 -6.82
N ALA A 159 32.63 2.77 -8.04
CA ALA A 159 32.67 1.95 -9.25
C ALA A 159 33.76 0.87 -9.21
N SER A 160 34.84 1.08 -8.46
CA SER A 160 35.97 0.16 -8.35
C SER A 160 35.91 -0.76 -7.12
N ARG A 161 34.88 -0.67 -6.28
CA ARG A 161 34.84 -1.35 -4.97
C ARG A 161 33.56 -2.10 -4.64
N LEU A 162 32.43 -1.72 -5.24
CA LEU A 162 31.20 -2.48 -5.06
C LEU A 162 31.06 -3.55 -6.13
N PRO A 163 30.75 -4.81 -5.76
CA PRO A 163 30.55 -5.91 -6.71
C PRO A 163 29.52 -5.59 -7.80
N LEU A 164 28.50 -4.80 -7.48
CA LEU A 164 27.51 -4.32 -8.44
C LEU A 164 28.17 -3.72 -9.69
N PHE A 165 29.10 -2.78 -9.51
CA PHE A 165 29.77 -2.09 -10.61
C PHE A 165 30.89 -2.93 -11.25
N LEU A 166 31.58 -3.75 -10.45
CA LEU A 166 32.71 -4.56 -10.93
C LEU A 166 32.28 -5.81 -11.72
N ARG A 167 31.11 -6.37 -11.40
CA ARG A 167 30.68 -7.71 -11.83
C ARG A 167 29.31 -7.68 -12.47
N LEU A 168 28.29 -7.25 -11.73
CA LEU A 168 26.91 -7.39 -12.17
C LEU A 168 26.61 -6.47 -13.36
N LEU A 169 26.83 -5.15 -13.26
CA LEU A 169 26.49 -4.23 -14.34
C LEU A 169 27.25 -4.54 -15.65
N PRO A 170 28.57 -4.79 -15.66
CA PRO A 170 29.26 -5.12 -16.91
C PRO A 170 28.76 -6.43 -17.55
N SER A 171 28.53 -7.47 -16.74
CA SER A 171 28.06 -8.77 -17.27
C SER A 171 26.59 -8.73 -17.68
N PHE A 172 25.75 -7.99 -16.95
CA PHE A 172 24.37 -7.70 -17.34
C PHE A 172 24.33 -6.96 -18.67
N CYS A 173 25.07 -5.87 -18.82
CA CYS A 173 25.09 -5.08 -20.05
C CYS A 173 25.54 -5.89 -21.28
N LYS A 174 26.42 -6.88 -21.09
CA LYS A 174 26.87 -7.79 -22.15
C LYS A 174 25.79 -8.81 -22.53
N THR A 175 24.94 -9.23 -21.58
CA THR A 175 24.03 -10.37 -21.75
C THR A 175 22.56 -10.01 -21.87
N ALA A 176 22.19 -8.79 -21.50
CA ALA A 176 20.84 -8.26 -21.62
C ALA A 176 20.44 -8.16 -23.09
N SER A 177 19.20 -8.53 -23.36
CA SER A 177 18.67 -8.60 -24.71
C SER A 177 18.12 -7.26 -25.19
N LYS A 178 18.30 -6.99 -26.47
CA LYS A 178 17.70 -5.82 -27.12
C LYS A 178 16.17 -5.96 -27.18
N GLY A 179 15.46 -4.83 -27.14
CA GLY A 179 14.00 -4.80 -27.18
C GLY A 179 13.31 -5.07 -25.84
N PHE A 180 14.08 -5.26 -24.76
CA PHE A 180 13.60 -5.27 -23.38
C PHE A 180 13.99 -3.97 -22.66
N SER A 181 13.17 -3.59 -21.68
CA SER A 181 13.45 -2.48 -20.75
C SER A 181 13.72 -3.03 -19.36
N TYR A 182 14.78 -2.56 -18.71
CA TYR A 182 15.24 -3.09 -17.43
C TYR A 182 15.21 -2.05 -16.32
N HIS A 183 14.61 -2.39 -15.20
CA HIS A 183 14.51 -1.52 -14.03
C HIS A 183 15.20 -2.19 -12.84
N PHE A 184 16.32 -1.65 -12.38
CA PHE A 184 17.01 -2.12 -11.18
C PHE A 184 16.33 -1.57 -9.93
N TYR A 185 15.76 -2.45 -9.11
CA TYR A 185 15.28 -2.11 -7.77
C TYR A 185 16.32 -2.60 -6.77
N LEU A 186 17.12 -1.67 -6.24
CA LEU A 186 18.22 -1.97 -5.33
C LEU A 186 17.89 -1.49 -3.93
N ALA A 187 17.68 -2.45 -3.03
CA ALA A 187 17.37 -2.18 -1.64
C ALA A 187 18.64 -2.03 -0.79
N HIS A 188 18.61 -1.07 0.16
CA HIS A 188 19.67 -0.87 1.14
C HIS A 188 19.08 -0.63 2.53
N ASP A 189 19.85 -0.99 3.57
CA ASP A 189 19.45 -0.75 4.96
C ASP A 189 19.32 0.75 5.26
N HIS A 190 18.38 1.12 6.13
CA HIS A 190 18.18 2.52 6.53
C HIS A 190 19.38 3.18 7.22
N ASP A 191 20.26 2.37 7.82
CA ASP A 191 21.48 2.74 8.54
C ASP A 191 22.75 2.25 7.81
N ASP A 192 22.66 2.01 6.49
CA ASP A 192 23.84 1.72 5.69
C ASP A 192 24.82 2.92 5.68
N PRO A 193 26.13 2.73 5.94
CA PRO A 193 27.06 3.83 6.19
C PRO A 193 27.17 4.84 5.05
N TYR A 194 27.11 4.38 3.79
CA TYR A 194 27.18 5.27 2.64
C TYR A 194 25.83 5.93 2.35
N PHE A 195 24.73 5.16 2.36
CA PHE A 195 23.41 5.68 2.02
C PHE A 195 22.80 6.60 3.10
N ASN A 196 23.42 6.68 4.28
CA ASN A 196 23.06 7.65 5.31
C ASN A 196 23.77 9.01 5.13
N LEU A 197 24.71 9.14 4.17
CA LEU A 197 25.35 10.40 3.85
C LEU A 197 24.43 11.28 3.00
N THR A 198 24.55 12.61 3.17
CA THR A 198 23.86 13.60 2.32
C THR A 198 24.24 13.39 0.85
N ASP A 199 23.27 13.52 -0.05
CA ASP A 199 23.40 13.35 -1.51
C ASP A 199 23.89 11.96 -1.99
N SER A 200 24.01 10.98 -1.09
CA SER A 200 24.53 9.64 -1.42
C SER A 200 23.72 8.94 -2.52
N HIS A 201 22.38 9.02 -2.49
CA HIS A 201 21.50 8.49 -3.53
C HIS A 201 21.72 9.15 -4.89
N VAL A 202 21.90 10.47 -4.91
CA VAL A 202 22.17 11.24 -6.15
C VAL A 202 23.51 10.82 -6.74
N MET A 203 24.54 10.75 -5.91
CA MET A 203 25.88 10.32 -6.33
C MET A 203 25.89 8.86 -6.81
N PHE A 204 25.21 7.97 -6.09
CA PHE A 204 25.07 6.56 -6.50
C PHE A 204 24.36 6.45 -7.86
N THR A 205 23.28 7.21 -8.05
CA THR A 205 22.55 7.24 -9.32
C THR A 205 23.41 7.75 -10.47
N LYS A 206 24.23 8.78 -10.23
CA LYS A 206 25.19 9.29 -11.22
C LYS A 206 26.20 8.23 -11.63
N GLU A 207 26.81 7.54 -10.66
CA GLU A 207 27.78 6.48 -10.93
C GLU A 207 27.12 5.28 -11.63
N PHE A 208 25.89 4.91 -11.25
CA PHE A 208 25.08 3.88 -11.92
C PHE A 208 24.88 4.24 -13.40
N ASN A 209 24.39 5.44 -13.69
CA ASN A 209 24.17 5.89 -15.06
C ASN A 209 25.46 5.96 -15.88
N ALA A 210 26.58 6.36 -15.28
CA ALA A 210 27.89 6.35 -15.92
C ALA A 210 28.35 4.91 -16.27
N ALA A 211 28.11 3.94 -15.38
CA ALA A 211 28.40 2.55 -15.62
C ALA A 211 27.53 1.95 -16.73
N ILE A 212 26.23 2.25 -16.75
CA ILE A 212 25.33 1.86 -17.84
C ILE A 212 25.80 2.47 -19.17
N ALA A 213 26.05 3.78 -19.22
CA ALA A 213 26.51 4.44 -20.45
C ALA A 213 27.85 3.88 -20.98
N LYS A 214 28.71 3.40 -20.08
CA LYS A 214 29.99 2.79 -20.44
C LYS A 214 29.87 1.36 -20.95
N HIS A 215 28.98 0.56 -20.35
CA HIS A 215 28.97 -0.90 -20.56
C HIS A 215 27.79 -1.39 -21.40
N CYS A 216 26.63 -0.74 -21.32
CA CYS A 216 25.41 -1.18 -21.99
C CYS A 216 25.32 -0.60 -23.41
N PRO A 217 24.82 -1.38 -24.38
CA PRO A 217 24.35 -0.85 -25.65
C PRO A 217 23.36 0.30 -25.45
N SER A 218 23.47 1.36 -26.26
CA SER A 218 22.66 2.57 -26.12
C SER A 218 21.16 2.36 -26.36
N ASP A 219 20.78 1.26 -27.00
CA ASP A 219 19.41 0.86 -27.33
C ASP A 219 18.76 -0.05 -26.27
N ILE A 220 19.42 -0.31 -25.14
CA ILE A 220 18.86 -1.04 -24.00
C ILE A 220 18.49 -0.04 -22.88
N PRO A 221 17.19 0.23 -22.65
CA PRO A 221 16.76 1.11 -21.56
C PRO A 221 17.05 0.45 -20.21
N VAL A 222 17.83 1.13 -19.35
CA VAL A 222 18.11 0.70 -17.99
C VAL A 222 17.82 1.83 -17.01
N ARG A 223 17.10 1.54 -15.93
CA ARG A 223 16.76 2.50 -14.87
C ARG A 223 17.14 1.99 -13.49
N LEU A 224 17.32 2.92 -12.56
CA LEU A 224 17.59 2.63 -11.16
C LEU A 224 16.47 3.17 -10.27
N HIS A 225 16.05 2.33 -9.32
CA HIS A 225 15.16 2.63 -8.22
C HIS A 225 15.86 2.20 -6.92
N LEU A 226 16.13 3.14 -6.04
CA LEU A 226 16.74 2.85 -4.73
C LEU A 226 15.65 2.69 -3.68
N VAL A 227 15.68 1.58 -2.95
CA VAL A 227 14.67 1.22 -1.95
C VAL A 227 15.30 1.23 -0.57
N ARG A 228 14.79 2.06 0.34
CA ARG A 228 15.30 2.14 1.72
C ARG A 228 14.51 1.20 2.63
N CYS A 229 15.20 0.22 3.22
CA CYS A 229 14.60 -0.76 4.13
C CYS A 229 14.49 -0.22 5.56
N GLY A 230 13.32 -0.38 6.20
CA GLY A 230 13.11 -0.08 7.63
C GLY A 230 13.74 -1.09 8.60
N HIS A 231 14.62 -1.96 8.12
CA HIS A 231 15.35 -2.98 8.89
C HIS A 231 16.81 -3.03 8.41
N SER A 232 17.62 -3.88 9.05
CA SER A 232 19.06 -3.95 8.78
C SER A 232 19.58 -5.39 8.83
N GLY A 233 20.60 -5.69 8.04
CA GLY A 233 21.33 -6.96 8.11
C GLY A 233 20.53 -8.18 7.64
N LYS A 234 19.45 -7.98 6.87
CA LYS A 234 18.59 -9.05 6.35
C LYS A 234 18.43 -8.96 4.82
N PRO A 235 19.43 -9.39 4.04
CA PRO A 235 19.40 -9.17 2.60
C PRO A 235 18.22 -9.84 1.86
N ALA A 236 17.71 -11.00 2.32
CA ALA A 236 16.53 -11.62 1.71
C ALA A 236 15.27 -10.76 1.90
N TRP A 237 15.16 -10.07 3.04
CA TRP A 237 14.09 -9.11 3.29
C TRP A 237 14.25 -7.86 2.43
N ALA A 238 15.48 -7.37 2.28
CA ALA A 238 15.77 -6.24 1.40
C ALA A 238 15.44 -6.55 -0.07
N GLN A 239 15.80 -7.74 -0.56
CA GLN A 239 15.39 -8.21 -1.89
C GLN A 239 13.86 -8.28 -2.03
N THR A 240 13.17 -8.72 -0.98
CA THR A 240 11.70 -8.74 -0.95
C THR A 240 11.11 -7.33 -1.00
N ASP A 241 11.69 -6.36 -0.29
CA ASP A 241 11.28 -4.96 -0.33
C ASP A 241 11.52 -4.34 -1.72
N ALA A 242 12.65 -4.64 -2.36
CA ALA A 242 12.90 -4.23 -3.74
C ALA A 242 11.84 -4.76 -4.71
N MET A 243 11.47 -6.03 -4.56
CA MET A 243 10.43 -6.65 -5.40
C MET A 243 9.03 -6.12 -5.08
N TRP A 244 8.77 -5.70 -3.84
CA TRP A 244 7.52 -5.05 -3.46
C TRP A 244 7.35 -3.71 -4.20
N GLU A 245 8.37 -2.86 -4.23
CA GLU A 245 8.32 -1.59 -4.96
C GLU A 245 8.16 -1.83 -6.47
N ALA A 246 8.89 -2.80 -7.05
CA ALA A 246 8.70 -3.20 -8.44
C ALA A 246 7.27 -3.66 -8.74
N TYR A 247 6.64 -4.36 -7.80
CA TYR A 247 5.26 -4.78 -7.94
C TYR A 247 4.28 -3.63 -7.85
N LEU A 248 4.47 -2.67 -6.93
CA LEU A 248 3.65 -1.45 -6.86
C LEU A 248 3.73 -0.64 -8.16
N ASP A 249 4.91 -0.59 -8.78
CA ASP A 249 5.11 0.00 -10.11
C ASP A 249 4.51 -0.83 -11.25
N ASN A 250 3.90 -1.98 -10.95
CA ASN A 250 3.25 -2.88 -11.91
C ASN A 250 4.19 -3.51 -12.95
N MET A 251 5.46 -3.70 -12.58
CA MET A 251 6.43 -4.43 -13.39
C MET A 251 5.95 -5.88 -13.62
N PRO A 252 5.96 -6.39 -14.87
CA PRO A 252 5.40 -7.71 -15.17
C PRO A 252 6.35 -8.85 -14.82
N PHE A 253 7.65 -8.66 -14.95
CA PHE A 253 8.64 -9.70 -14.66
C PHE A 253 9.62 -9.27 -13.58
N PHE A 254 10.04 -10.23 -12.76
CA PHE A 254 10.96 -10.06 -11.65
C PHE A 254 12.12 -11.03 -11.80
N TYR A 255 13.35 -10.50 -11.81
CA TYR A 255 14.57 -11.31 -11.74
C TYR A 255 15.31 -10.99 -10.45
N ARG A 256 15.38 -11.95 -9.52
CA ARG A 256 16.18 -11.80 -8.31
C ARG A 256 17.64 -12.09 -8.60
N VAL A 257 18.49 -11.12 -8.31
CA VAL A 257 19.96 -11.26 -8.45
C VAL A 257 20.67 -10.79 -7.18
N ASN A 258 21.89 -11.30 -7.00
CA ASN A 258 22.80 -10.80 -5.96
C ASN A 258 23.73 -9.75 -6.59
N ASP A 259 24.17 -8.77 -5.79
CA ASP A 259 25.05 -7.69 -6.25
C ASP A 259 26.42 -8.19 -6.77
N ASP A 260 26.82 -9.40 -6.40
CA ASP A 260 28.08 -10.06 -6.76
C ASP A 260 27.92 -11.18 -7.80
N SER A 261 26.82 -11.14 -8.57
CA SER A 261 26.55 -12.08 -9.67
C SER A 261 27.28 -11.69 -10.94
N VAL A 262 27.68 -12.69 -11.73
CA VAL A 262 28.18 -12.52 -13.10
C VAL A 262 27.29 -13.33 -14.05
N LEU A 263 26.55 -12.65 -14.93
CA LEU A 263 25.71 -13.29 -15.95
C LEU A 263 26.58 -13.71 -17.15
N LEU A 264 26.47 -14.96 -17.60
CA LEU A 264 27.38 -15.52 -18.61
C LEU A 264 26.70 -15.82 -19.95
N THR A 265 25.40 -16.14 -19.95
CA THR A 265 24.64 -16.50 -21.15
C THR A 265 23.84 -15.29 -21.66
N GLU A 266 23.95 -14.97 -22.96
CA GLU A 266 23.11 -13.97 -23.65
C GLU A 266 21.70 -14.52 -23.94
N GLY A 267 20.71 -13.66 -24.16
CA GLY A 267 19.35 -14.10 -24.54
C GLY A 267 18.54 -14.71 -23.38
N TRP A 268 18.99 -14.54 -22.14
CA TRP A 268 18.28 -15.06 -20.96
C TRP A 268 16.91 -14.41 -20.78
N SER A 269 16.71 -13.17 -21.26
CA SER A 269 15.44 -12.43 -21.11
C SER A 269 14.30 -13.09 -21.89
N GLU A 270 14.54 -13.46 -23.15
CA GLU A 270 13.59 -14.18 -23.99
C GLU A 270 13.32 -15.56 -23.42
N VAL A 271 14.37 -16.35 -23.14
CA VAL A 271 14.20 -17.73 -22.69
C VAL A 271 13.41 -17.79 -21.37
N PHE A 272 13.67 -16.88 -20.43
CA PHE A 272 12.92 -16.83 -19.18
C PHE A 272 11.45 -16.44 -19.37
N THR A 273 11.19 -15.36 -20.13
CA THR A 273 9.82 -14.87 -20.36
C THR A 273 8.98 -15.85 -21.20
N GLU A 274 9.56 -16.44 -22.25
CA GLU A 274 8.93 -17.46 -23.06
C GLU A 274 8.63 -18.74 -22.26
N THR A 275 9.56 -19.19 -21.42
CA THR A 275 9.35 -20.39 -20.59
C THR A 275 8.18 -20.16 -19.62
N LEU A 276 8.10 -19.00 -18.96
CA LEU A 276 6.96 -18.66 -18.12
C LEU A 276 5.64 -18.61 -18.90
N SER A 277 5.66 -18.08 -20.14
CA SER A 277 4.45 -18.00 -20.98
C SER A 277 3.88 -19.37 -21.37
N LYS A 278 4.74 -20.41 -21.41
CA LYS A 278 4.37 -21.78 -21.81
C LYS A 278 3.73 -22.59 -20.68
N TYR A 279 3.79 -22.13 -19.43
CA TYR A 279 3.01 -22.76 -18.37
C TYR A 279 1.51 -22.63 -18.64
N VAL A 280 0.70 -23.54 -18.08
CA VAL A 280 -0.76 -23.53 -18.27
C VAL A 280 -1.44 -23.45 -16.91
N PRO A 281 -2.05 -22.33 -16.48
CA PRO A 281 -2.14 -21.05 -17.20
C PRO A 281 -0.78 -20.35 -17.37
N PRO A 282 -0.62 -19.50 -18.41
CA PRO A 282 0.60 -18.74 -18.64
C PRO A 282 1.03 -17.94 -17.42
N TYR A 283 2.34 -17.80 -17.27
CA TYR A 283 2.99 -16.97 -16.25
C TYR A 283 2.80 -17.42 -14.80
N ILE A 284 2.23 -18.60 -14.56
CA ILE A 284 2.10 -19.18 -13.22
C ILE A 284 3.17 -20.25 -13.03
N GLY A 285 4.31 -19.81 -12.50
CA GLY A 285 5.45 -20.65 -12.17
C GLY A 285 6.70 -19.84 -11.85
N VAL A 286 7.82 -20.54 -11.77
CA VAL A 286 9.15 -19.96 -11.60
C VAL A 286 10.13 -20.59 -12.59
N VAL A 287 11.06 -19.77 -13.05
CA VAL A 287 12.17 -20.18 -13.91
C VAL A 287 13.47 -19.72 -13.25
N GLY A 288 14.57 -20.45 -13.42
CA GLY A 288 15.85 -19.95 -12.96
C GLY A 288 17.05 -20.54 -13.71
N PRO A 289 18.21 -19.88 -13.62
CA PRO A 289 19.43 -20.30 -14.27
C PRO A 289 20.13 -21.43 -13.51
N THR A 290 21.07 -22.07 -14.20
CA THR A 290 22.11 -22.88 -13.58
C THR A 290 23.25 -21.97 -13.12
N HIS A 291 23.80 -22.18 -11.93
CA HIS A 291 24.94 -21.41 -11.46
C HIS A 291 26.14 -22.30 -11.15
N ILE A 292 27.32 -21.81 -11.55
CA ILE A 292 28.59 -22.51 -11.35
C ILE A 292 28.94 -22.47 -9.86
N GLY A 293 29.22 -23.64 -9.28
CA GLY A 293 29.74 -23.76 -7.92
C GLY A 293 28.70 -23.79 -6.80
N GLY A 294 27.42 -24.03 -7.08
CA GLY A 294 26.45 -24.25 -6.00
C GLY A 294 25.36 -25.26 -6.31
N ASN A 295 24.32 -25.25 -5.49
CA ASN A 295 23.41 -26.39 -5.38
C ASN A 295 22.57 -26.55 -6.66
N LEU A 296 22.80 -27.66 -7.37
CA LEU A 296 22.07 -27.98 -8.60
C LEU A 296 20.59 -28.33 -8.33
N LYS A 297 20.23 -28.73 -7.11
CA LYS A 297 18.88 -29.18 -6.74
C LYS A 297 17.88 -28.05 -6.45
N ILE A 298 18.34 -26.81 -6.28
CA ILE A 298 17.49 -25.67 -5.92
C ILE A 298 17.70 -24.49 -6.89
N LEU A 299 16.74 -23.57 -6.90
CA LEU A 299 16.85 -22.25 -7.52
C LEU A 299 17.40 -21.27 -6.48
N THR A 300 18.68 -20.95 -6.60
CA THR A 300 19.34 -19.87 -5.82
C THR A 300 19.16 -18.50 -6.47
N TYR A 301 18.68 -18.48 -7.71
CA TYR A 301 18.28 -17.32 -8.48
C TYR A 301 16.99 -17.70 -9.18
N ASP A 302 16.04 -16.79 -9.22
CA ASP A 302 14.72 -17.07 -9.72
C ASP A 302 14.16 -15.87 -10.49
N PHE A 303 13.36 -16.22 -11.48
CA PHE A 303 12.67 -15.34 -12.39
C PHE A 303 11.18 -15.68 -12.37
N THR A 304 10.35 -14.70 -12.07
CA THR A 304 8.90 -14.86 -11.95
C THR A 304 8.17 -13.75 -12.69
N HIS A 305 6.89 -13.96 -12.95
CA HIS A 305 5.97 -12.91 -13.38
C HIS A 305 5.23 -12.32 -12.15
N LYS A 306 4.62 -11.14 -12.27
CA LYS A 306 3.90 -10.44 -11.19
C LYS A 306 2.80 -11.27 -10.53
N THR A 307 2.27 -12.25 -11.26
CA THR A 307 1.37 -13.30 -10.76
C THR A 307 1.93 -14.02 -9.53
N HIS A 308 3.26 -14.12 -9.38
CA HIS A 308 3.89 -14.65 -8.16
C HIS A 308 3.45 -13.85 -6.92
N GLN A 309 3.54 -12.52 -6.99
CA GLN A 309 3.09 -11.66 -5.90
C GLN A 309 1.56 -11.62 -5.80
N ASP A 310 0.81 -11.71 -6.90
CA ASP A 310 -0.66 -11.85 -6.82
C ASP A 310 -1.07 -13.08 -5.99
N ILE A 311 -0.37 -14.20 -6.18
CA ILE A 311 -0.66 -15.47 -5.50
C ILE A 311 -0.21 -15.41 -4.04
N PHE A 312 1.07 -15.15 -3.78
CA PHE A 312 1.66 -15.30 -2.44
C PHE A 312 1.64 -14.01 -1.61
N GLY A 313 1.42 -12.86 -2.25
CA GLY A 313 1.35 -11.55 -1.62
C GLY A 313 2.69 -10.92 -1.29
N ILE A 314 3.76 -11.69 -1.38
CA ILE A 314 5.12 -11.30 -1.04
C ILE A 314 6.06 -12.12 -1.91
N TYR A 315 7.23 -11.56 -2.25
CA TYR A 315 8.21 -12.27 -3.09
C TYR A 315 8.82 -13.47 -2.35
N TYR A 316 9.32 -13.25 -1.13
CA TYR A 316 9.67 -14.35 -0.23
C TYR A 316 9.01 -14.15 1.14
N PRO A 317 8.48 -15.22 1.75
CA PRO A 317 8.01 -15.16 3.13
C PRO A 317 9.13 -14.67 4.06
N ARG A 318 8.85 -13.64 4.86
CA ARG A 318 9.85 -13.05 5.78
C ARG A 318 10.34 -14.01 6.85
N LEU A 319 9.58 -15.06 7.12
CA LEU A 319 9.99 -16.19 7.95
C LEU A 319 11.33 -16.80 7.49
N PHE A 320 11.63 -16.76 6.20
CA PHE A 320 12.85 -17.32 5.63
C PHE A 320 13.90 -16.22 5.46
N THR A 321 14.81 -16.13 6.42
CA THR A 321 15.91 -15.15 6.38
C THR A 321 17.00 -15.51 5.39
N ASP A 322 17.17 -16.81 5.09
CA ASP A 322 18.32 -17.37 4.36
C ASP A 322 17.91 -18.59 3.47
N VAL A 323 18.72 -19.66 3.43
CA VAL A 323 18.60 -20.91 2.63
C VAL A 323 17.17 -21.44 2.45
N CYS A 324 16.30 -21.28 3.45
CA CYS A 324 14.90 -21.72 3.37
C CYS A 324 14.08 -20.98 2.29
N ALA A 325 14.48 -19.77 1.87
CA ALA A 325 13.81 -19.02 0.80
C ALA A 325 14.04 -19.69 -0.56
N ASP A 326 15.28 -20.08 -0.85
CA ASP A 326 15.64 -20.83 -2.06
C ASP A 326 14.93 -22.20 -2.08
N ASP A 327 14.87 -22.90 -0.93
CA ASP A 327 14.11 -24.16 -0.80
C ASP A 327 12.60 -23.95 -1.05
N TRP A 328 12.04 -22.86 -0.50
CA TRP A 328 10.62 -22.52 -0.64
C TRP A 328 10.27 -22.24 -2.10
N ILE A 329 10.98 -21.35 -2.79
CA ILE A 329 10.66 -20.98 -4.18
C ILE A 329 10.82 -22.16 -5.12
N THR A 330 11.83 -23.02 -4.88
CA THR A 330 12.03 -24.26 -5.64
C THR A 330 10.81 -25.19 -5.54
N SER A 331 10.17 -25.22 -4.37
CA SER A 331 9.15 -26.23 -4.04
C SER A 331 7.71 -25.74 -4.17
N VAL A 332 7.45 -24.44 -3.96
CA VAL A 332 6.08 -23.90 -3.79
C VAL A 332 5.20 -24.09 -5.03
N TYR A 333 5.79 -24.08 -6.22
CA TYR A 333 5.09 -24.28 -7.49
C TYR A 333 4.92 -25.75 -7.88
N GLY A 334 5.65 -26.66 -7.23
CA GLY A 334 5.74 -28.06 -7.63
C GLY A 334 6.53 -28.28 -8.93
N PRO A 335 6.81 -29.55 -9.29
CA PRO A 335 7.72 -29.88 -10.40
C PRO A 335 7.22 -29.41 -11.78
N ASN A 336 5.91 -29.31 -11.97
CA ASN A 336 5.32 -28.95 -13.27
C ASN A 336 5.37 -27.45 -13.59
N ARG A 337 5.77 -26.62 -12.61
CA ARG A 337 5.78 -25.15 -12.72
C ARG A 337 7.09 -24.53 -12.20
N THR A 338 8.10 -25.36 -12.01
CA THR A 338 9.45 -24.96 -11.63
C THR A 338 10.40 -25.46 -12.71
N THR A 339 11.04 -24.56 -13.44
CA THR A 339 11.99 -24.93 -14.50
C THR A 339 13.36 -24.34 -14.20
N LYS A 340 14.38 -25.19 -14.13
CA LYS A 340 15.77 -24.76 -14.12
C LYS A 340 16.33 -24.91 -15.53
N LEU A 341 16.81 -23.83 -16.11
CA LEU A 341 17.32 -23.82 -17.47
C LEU A 341 18.82 -24.09 -17.47
N GLU A 342 19.20 -25.27 -17.98
CA GLU A 342 20.60 -25.71 -18.04
C GLU A 342 21.45 -24.83 -18.97
N GLY A 343 20.85 -24.30 -20.04
CA GLY A 343 21.54 -23.43 -21.00
C GLY A 343 21.77 -21.99 -20.52
N VAL A 344 21.10 -21.55 -19.46
CA VAL A 344 21.29 -20.19 -18.90
C VAL A 344 22.18 -20.28 -17.68
N ILE A 345 23.39 -19.71 -17.79
CA ILE A 345 24.47 -19.89 -16.82
C ILE A 345 24.81 -18.55 -16.17
N LEU A 346 25.01 -18.58 -14.86
CA LEU A 346 25.65 -17.49 -14.12
C LEU A 346 26.72 -17.99 -13.16
N LYS A 347 27.58 -17.08 -12.69
CA LYS A 347 28.56 -17.35 -11.64
C LYS A 347 28.25 -16.50 -10.41
N HIS A 348 28.14 -17.15 -9.25
CA HIS A 348 28.09 -16.48 -7.96
C HIS A 348 29.51 -16.37 -7.40
N THR A 349 30.04 -15.16 -7.27
CA THR A 349 31.48 -14.98 -6.99
C THR A 349 31.86 -15.20 -5.53
N GLN A 350 30.92 -15.05 -4.57
CA GLN A 350 31.14 -15.24 -3.13
C GLN A 350 32.36 -14.51 -2.53
N GLU A 351 32.90 -13.48 -3.21
CA GLU A 351 34.18 -12.82 -2.86
C GLU A 351 34.17 -12.17 -1.45
N LYS A 352 32.99 -11.96 -0.85
CA LYS A 352 32.83 -11.41 0.52
C LYS A 352 32.40 -12.45 1.58
N GLY A 353 32.44 -13.74 1.25
CA GLY A 353 31.97 -14.84 2.09
C GLY A 353 30.45 -14.97 2.18
N THR A 354 29.95 -16.00 2.86
CA THR A 354 28.51 -16.15 3.14
C THR A 354 28.06 -15.05 4.10
N ARG A 355 26.99 -14.31 3.72
CA ARG A 355 26.49 -13.14 4.48
C ARG A 355 25.52 -13.52 5.61
N TYR A 356 25.27 -14.81 5.84
CA TYR A 356 24.17 -15.32 6.67
C TYR A 356 24.63 -16.36 7.70
N LYS A 357 23.93 -16.43 8.84
CA LYS A 357 24.02 -17.54 9.80
C LYS A 357 22.83 -18.47 9.59
N VAL A 358 23.07 -19.76 9.34
CA VAL A 358 21.99 -20.74 9.09
C VAL A 358 21.14 -20.93 10.35
N HIS A 359 19.86 -20.55 10.31
CA HIS A 359 18.91 -20.74 11.41
C HIS A 359 18.09 -22.04 11.26
N PHE A 360 18.52 -23.13 11.90
CA PHE A 360 17.92 -24.47 11.77
C PHE A 360 16.48 -24.62 12.33
N GLY A 361 16.02 -23.69 13.17
CA GLY A 361 14.67 -23.74 13.78
C GLY A 361 13.51 -23.54 12.79
N VAL A 362 13.78 -22.95 11.63
CA VAL A 362 12.78 -22.53 10.62
C VAL A 362 12.35 -23.67 9.70
N LYS A 363 13.19 -24.70 9.53
CA LYS A 363 12.93 -25.84 8.63
C LYS A 363 11.64 -26.60 8.96
N ARG A 364 11.22 -26.61 10.24
CA ARG A 364 9.96 -27.23 10.69
C ARG A 364 8.71 -26.51 10.16
N LYS A 365 8.80 -25.19 9.92
CA LYS A 365 7.69 -24.40 9.37
C LYS A 365 7.67 -24.40 7.84
N LEU A 366 8.80 -24.62 7.18
CA LEU A 366 8.93 -24.60 5.72
C LEU A 366 7.87 -25.47 5.02
N GLN A 367 7.72 -26.74 5.43
CA GLN A 367 6.75 -27.65 4.80
C GLN A 367 5.30 -27.21 5.02
N ALA A 368 4.96 -26.72 6.22
CA ALA A 368 3.64 -26.18 6.50
C ALA A 368 3.34 -24.92 5.67
N THR A 369 4.33 -24.03 5.52
CA THR A 369 4.23 -22.83 4.68
C THR A 369 4.08 -23.19 3.20
N ILE A 370 4.86 -24.16 2.69
CA ILE A 370 4.73 -24.67 1.32
C ILE A 370 3.32 -25.23 1.10
N ALA A 371 2.84 -26.10 1.98
CA ALA A 371 1.51 -26.69 1.87
C ALA A 371 0.39 -25.63 1.89
N SER A 372 0.49 -24.63 2.77
CA SER A 372 -0.44 -23.50 2.82
C SER A 372 -0.41 -22.70 1.51
N ASN A 373 0.78 -22.35 1.02
CA ASN A 373 0.94 -21.56 -0.20
C ASN A 373 0.50 -22.32 -1.45
N GLN A 374 0.69 -23.64 -1.50
CA GLN A 374 0.17 -24.50 -2.58
C GLN A 374 -1.36 -24.51 -2.63
N LYS A 375 -2.06 -24.44 -1.48
CA LYS A 375 -3.53 -24.27 -1.47
C LYS A 375 -3.94 -22.96 -2.16
N ILE A 376 -3.24 -21.86 -1.88
CA ILE A 376 -3.51 -20.55 -2.50
C ILE A 376 -3.20 -20.57 -4.00
N LEU A 377 -2.07 -21.17 -4.39
CA LEU A 377 -1.70 -21.37 -5.79
C LEU A 377 -2.78 -22.12 -6.58
N ASN A 378 -3.27 -23.25 -6.05
CA ASN A 378 -4.30 -24.05 -6.71
C ASN A 378 -5.63 -23.29 -6.86
N ARG A 379 -6.01 -22.49 -5.85
CA ARG A 379 -7.18 -21.60 -5.95
C ARG A 379 -7.01 -20.54 -7.01
N TYR A 380 -5.84 -19.92 -7.08
CA TYR A 380 -5.54 -18.92 -8.10
C TYR A 380 -5.57 -19.51 -9.51
N ILE A 381 -5.00 -20.71 -9.71
CA ILE A 381 -5.09 -21.43 -10.99
C ILE A 381 -6.55 -21.71 -11.36
N THR A 382 -7.36 -22.16 -10.40
CA THR A 382 -8.80 -22.41 -10.61
C THR A 382 -9.54 -21.13 -10.99
N TYR A 383 -9.27 -20.03 -10.28
CA TYR A 383 -9.80 -18.70 -10.58
C TYR A 383 -9.43 -18.24 -11.99
N ARG A 384 -8.15 -18.34 -12.37
CA ARG A 384 -7.65 -17.96 -13.71
C ARG A 384 -8.25 -18.78 -14.86
N ASN A 385 -8.56 -20.05 -14.61
CA ASN A 385 -9.22 -20.92 -15.58
C ASN A 385 -10.73 -20.71 -15.66
N SER A 386 -11.35 -20.08 -14.65
CA SER A 386 -12.79 -19.89 -14.64
C SER A 386 -13.20 -18.81 -15.63
N THR A 387 -14.17 -19.10 -16.50
CA THR A 387 -14.79 -18.09 -17.36
C THR A 387 -15.64 -17.18 -16.50
N HIS A 388 -15.08 -16.06 -16.06
CA HIS A 388 -15.85 -15.01 -15.40
C HIS A 388 -16.77 -14.37 -16.43
N THR A 389 -18.01 -14.85 -16.55
CA THR A 389 -19.04 -14.09 -17.25
C THR A 389 -19.25 -12.79 -16.49
N THR A 390 -18.87 -11.68 -17.10
CA THR A 390 -19.06 -10.29 -16.63
C THR A 390 -20.54 -9.89 -16.69
N LYS A 391 -21.44 -10.75 -16.19
CA LYS A 391 -22.78 -10.28 -15.86
C LYS A 391 -22.60 -9.34 -14.68
N ASN A 392 -22.58 -8.03 -14.95
CA ASN A 392 -22.68 -7.00 -13.93
C ASN A 392 -23.94 -7.33 -13.11
N PRO A 393 -23.80 -7.87 -11.90
CA PRO A 393 -24.98 -8.20 -11.13
C PRO A 393 -25.71 -6.89 -10.85
N LYS A 394 -27.04 -6.90 -10.92
CA LYS A 394 -27.86 -5.70 -10.65
C LYS A 394 -27.52 -5.05 -9.29
N ARG A 395 -26.98 -5.84 -8.35
CA ARG A 395 -26.45 -5.36 -7.07
C ARG A 395 -25.17 -6.10 -6.67
N GLN A 396 -24.22 -5.36 -6.11
CA GLN A 396 -22.86 -5.80 -5.79
C GLN A 396 -22.76 -6.49 -4.42
N LYS A 397 -21.69 -7.29 -4.24
CA LYS A 397 -21.24 -7.81 -2.94
C LYS A 397 -19.90 -7.17 -2.58
N ILE A 398 -19.83 -6.43 -1.47
CA ILE A 398 -18.66 -5.59 -1.14
C ILE A 398 -17.97 -6.03 0.16
N ILE A 399 -16.64 -6.17 0.11
CA ILE A 399 -15.79 -6.21 1.30
C ILE A 399 -15.30 -4.79 1.54
N SER A 400 -15.90 -4.12 2.52
CA SER A 400 -15.75 -2.70 2.80
C SER A 400 -14.64 -2.46 3.84
N MET A 401 -13.63 -1.67 3.49
CA MET A 401 -12.44 -1.43 4.31
C MET A 401 -12.03 0.04 4.30
N SER A 402 -11.42 0.53 5.39
CA SER A 402 -10.87 1.89 5.47
C SER A 402 -9.36 1.85 5.34
N LEU A 403 -8.77 2.71 4.51
CA LEU A 403 -7.33 2.85 4.35
C LEU A 403 -6.95 4.33 4.54
N TYR A 404 -6.57 4.67 5.76
CA TYR A 404 -6.29 6.04 6.20
C TYR A 404 -4.91 6.22 6.86
N SER A 405 -4.09 5.17 6.84
CA SER A 405 -2.71 5.15 7.36
C SER A 405 -1.77 4.68 6.27
N ASN A 406 -0.59 5.29 6.17
CA ASN A 406 0.45 4.89 5.21
C ASN A 406 1.50 3.96 5.82
N ASP A 407 1.26 3.45 7.04
CA ASP A 407 2.12 2.46 7.65
C ASP A 407 2.18 1.16 6.83
N THR A 408 3.31 0.45 6.96
CA THR A 408 3.59 -0.75 6.17
C THR A 408 2.54 -1.85 6.36
N ALA A 409 1.98 -2.03 7.56
CA ALA A 409 0.98 -3.06 7.81
C ALA A 409 -0.35 -2.71 7.12
N SER A 410 -0.76 -1.44 7.12
CA SER A 410 -1.97 -0.97 6.43
C SER A 410 -1.86 -1.08 4.91
N LEU A 411 -0.74 -0.61 4.32
CA LEU A 411 -0.56 -0.63 2.86
C LEU A 411 -0.48 -2.06 2.31
N ILE A 412 0.34 -2.92 2.93
CA ILE A 412 0.45 -4.34 2.57
C ILE A 412 -0.86 -5.07 2.88
N GLY A 413 -1.48 -4.74 4.02
CA GLY A 413 -2.83 -5.12 4.41
C GLY A 413 -3.84 -4.99 3.27
N ALA A 414 -3.98 -3.77 2.75
CA ALA A 414 -4.91 -3.45 1.68
C ALA A 414 -4.60 -4.21 0.38
N VAL A 415 -3.36 -4.14 -0.10
CA VAL A 415 -2.95 -4.79 -1.37
C VAL A 415 -3.19 -6.28 -1.32
N ARG A 416 -2.82 -6.94 -0.21
CA ARG A 416 -3.01 -8.38 -0.08
C ARG A 416 -4.48 -8.78 0.12
N ASN A 417 -5.31 -7.97 0.76
CA ASN A 417 -6.76 -8.23 0.78
C ASN A 417 -7.37 -8.08 -0.62
N ALA A 418 -6.90 -7.13 -1.43
CA ALA A 418 -7.30 -7.02 -2.83
C ALA A 418 -6.90 -8.26 -3.66
N GLN A 419 -5.67 -8.78 -3.48
CA GLN A 419 -5.22 -10.03 -4.11
C GLN A 419 -6.03 -11.26 -3.67
N LEU A 420 -6.37 -11.36 -2.38
CA LEU A 420 -7.09 -12.51 -1.82
C LEU A 420 -8.57 -12.53 -2.18
N THR A 421 -9.19 -11.36 -2.36
CA THR A 421 -10.63 -11.24 -2.63
C THR A 421 -11.11 -12.13 -3.79
N PRO A 422 -10.54 -12.08 -5.01
CA PRO A 422 -11.01 -12.89 -6.13
C PRO A 422 -10.89 -14.41 -5.89
N VAL A 423 -9.91 -14.86 -5.10
CA VAL A 423 -9.63 -16.29 -4.87
C VAL A 423 -10.28 -16.86 -3.61
N MET A 424 -10.56 -16.03 -2.61
CA MET A 424 -11.19 -16.43 -1.34
C MET A 424 -12.67 -16.07 -1.26
N PHE A 425 -13.08 -14.96 -1.86
CA PHE A 425 -14.46 -14.49 -1.89
C PHE A 425 -14.92 -14.27 -3.35
N PRO A 426 -15.05 -15.34 -4.17
CA PRO A 426 -15.48 -15.20 -5.56
C PRO A 426 -16.81 -14.45 -5.68
N GLY A 427 -16.87 -13.46 -6.57
CA GLY A 427 -18.05 -12.62 -6.78
C GLY A 427 -18.23 -11.48 -5.78
N TRP A 428 -17.28 -11.28 -4.86
CA TRP A 428 -17.16 -10.09 -4.03
C TRP A 428 -16.11 -9.14 -4.59
N THR A 429 -16.26 -7.85 -4.30
CA THR A 429 -15.31 -6.80 -4.66
C THR A 429 -14.79 -6.12 -3.40
N ALA A 430 -13.47 -6.00 -3.29
CA ALA A 430 -12.85 -5.20 -2.24
C ALA A 430 -13.10 -3.71 -2.51
N ARG A 431 -13.51 -2.96 -1.50
CA ARG A 431 -13.69 -1.51 -1.57
C ARG A 431 -12.90 -0.84 -0.46
N PHE A 432 -12.05 0.11 -0.83
CA PHE A 432 -11.24 0.90 0.09
C PHE A 432 -11.74 2.34 0.12
N TYR A 433 -12.09 2.80 1.32
CA TYR A 433 -12.38 4.20 1.60
C TYR A 433 -11.08 4.90 1.99
N ILE A 434 -10.75 5.98 1.29
CA ILE A 434 -9.49 6.73 1.47
C ILE A 434 -9.82 8.20 1.70
N GLN A 435 -9.03 8.89 2.51
CA GLN A 435 -9.16 10.33 2.69
C GLN A 435 -9.02 11.07 1.36
N LYS A 436 -9.93 12.00 1.07
CA LYS A 436 -9.74 12.98 0.01
C LYS A 436 -8.68 14.00 0.46
N THR A 437 -7.58 14.09 -0.25
CA THR A 437 -6.49 15.02 0.06
C THR A 437 -6.74 16.37 -0.60
N PHE A 438 -7.15 17.37 0.20
CA PHE A 438 -7.07 18.78 -0.14
C PHE A 438 -6.36 19.52 1.00
N GLY A 439 -5.20 20.12 0.72
CA GLY A 439 -4.46 20.90 1.72
C GLY A 439 -3.94 20.08 2.90
N THR A 440 -3.98 20.66 4.11
CA THR A 440 -3.49 20.02 5.35
C THR A 440 -4.47 18.93 5.82
N SER A 441 -4.13 17.66 5.60
CA SER A 441 -4.85 16.52 6.17
C SER A 441 -4.31 16.15 7.55
N ASN A 442 -5.18 15.69 8.44
CA ASN A 442 -4.79 15.10 9.74
C ASN A 442 -4.48 13.60 9.65
N HIS A 443 -4.59 13.03 8.44
CA HIS A 443 -4.35 11.61 8.16
C HIS A 443 -3.32 11.47 7.05
N ASP A 444 -2.66 10.32 7.03
CA ASP A 444 -1.60 10.04 6.09
C ASP A 444 -2.10 10.03 4.64
N VAL A 445 -1.26 10.55 3.75
CA VAL A 445 -1.49 10.45 2.31
C VAL A 445 -1.16 9.03 1.87
N ILE A 446 -2.14 8.34 1.27
CA ILE A 446 -1.92 7.02 0.68
C ILE A 446 -1.15 7.19 -0.64
N PRO A 447 -0.01 6.50 -0.82
CA PRO A 447 0.78 6.60 -2.05
C PRO A 447 -0.04 6.23 -3.31
N GLN A 448 0.13 7.02 -4.37
CA GLN A 448 -0.64 6.85 -5.61
C GLN A 448 -0.37 5.51 -6.31
N ASN A 449 0.86 4.98 -6.22
CA ASN A 449 1.22 3.67 -6.74
C ASN A 449 0.44 2.54 -6.02
N VAL A 450 0.18 2.67 -4.71
CA VAL A 450 -0.68 1.74 -3.97
C VAL A 450 -2.13 1.83 -4.44
N ILE A 451 -2.68 3.04 -4.59
CA ILE A 451 -4.05 3.23 -5.09
C ILE A 451 -4.22 2.61 -6.48
N ARG A 452 -3.28 2.90 -7.40
CA ARG A 452 -3.26 2.31 -8.74
C ARG A 452 -3.17 0.79 -8.68
N LYS A 453 -2.34 0.24 -7.78
CA LYS A 453 -2.23 -1.21 -7.60
C LYS A 453 -3.54 -1.83 -7.13
N LEU A 454 -4.24 -1.21 -6.18
CA LEU A 454 -5.55 -1.69 -5.71
C LEU A 454 -6.56 -1.71 -6.86
N GLN A 455 -6.62 -0.66 -7.68
CA GLN A 455 -7.50 -0.60 -8.85
C GLN A 455 -7.16 -1.68 -9.88
N LEU A 456 -5.87 -1.89 -10.17
CA LEU A 456 -5.40 -2.96 -11.08
C LEU A 456 -5.76 -4.37 -10.58
N LEU A 457 -5.88 -4.55 -9.26
CA LEU A 457 -6.34 -5.78 -8.63
C LEU A 457 -7.88 -5.91 -8.63
N GLY A 458 -8.60 -4.96 -9.23
CA GLY A 458 -10.06 -4.95 -9.32
C GLY A 458 -10.77 -4.40 -8.08
N ALA A 459 -10.06 -3.70 -7.20
CA ALA A 459 -10.68 -3.06 -6.04
C ALA A 459 -11.31 -1.71 -6.39
N GLN A 460 -12.41 -1.39 -5.72
CA GLN A 460 -13.05 -0.07 -5.78
C GLN A 460 -12.37 0.90 -4.80
N ILE A 461 -12.16 2.13 -5.24
CA ILE A 461 -11.60 3.21 -4.41
C ILE A 461 -12.66 4.30 -4.28
N LEU A 462 -13.01 4.64 -3.05
CA LEU A 462 -13.93 5.74 -2.74
C LEU A 462 -13.22 6.79 -1.87
N TYR A 463 -13.24 8.03 -2.33
CA TYR A 463 -12.65 9.13 -1.57
C TYR A 463 -13.68 9.74 -0.61
N VAL A 464 -13.28 9.89 0.65
CA VAL A 464 -14.08 10.49 1.73
C VAL A 464 -13.47 11.81 2.14
N ASP A 465 -14.27 12.88 2.06
CA ASP A 465 -13.89 14.17 2.62
C ASP A 465 -14.22 14.22 4.12
N ASN A 466 -13.25 13.84 4.97
CA ASN A 466 -13.45 13.90 6.42
C ASN A 466 -13.69 15.32 6.96
N GLN A 467 -13.12 16.37 6.33
CA GLN A 467 -13.35 17.73 6.81
C GLN A 467 -14.80 18.16 6.59
N ALA A 468 -15.38 17.80 5.44
CA ALA A 468 -16.78 18.06 5.15
C ALA A 468 -17.72 17.15 5.96
N THR A 469 -17.37 15.87 6.13
CA THR A 469 -18.29 14.85 6.68
C THR A 469 -18.20 14.72 8.20
N LYS A 470 -17.05 15.04 8.80
CA LYS A 470 -16.73 14.83 10.23
C LYS A 470 -16.85 13.36 10.69
N ILE A 471 -16.81 12.41 9.75
CA ILE A 471 -16.91 10.99 10.04
C ILE A 471 -15.49 10.44 10.26
N LEU A 472 -15.23 9.91 11.46
CA LEU A 472 -13.92 9.32 11.76
C LEU A 472 -13.61 8.13 10.83
N PRO A 473 -12.34 7.94 10.42
CA PRO A 473 -11.95 6.95 9.41
C PRO A 473 -12.36 5.50 9.70
N GLU A 474 -12.43 5.11 10.97
CA GLU A 474 -12.91 3.79 11.39
C GLU A 474 -14.38 3.52 11.04
N PHE A 475 -15.16 4.56 10.76
CA PHE A 475 -16.56 4.47 10.38
C PHE A 475 -16.81 4.57 8.86
N TRP A 476 -15.82 4.96 8.04
CA TRP A 476 -16.00 5.02 6.58
C TRP A 476 -16.47 3.72 5.94
N PRO A 477 -16.06 2.52 6.39
CA PRO A 477 -16.55 1.28 5.79
C PRO A 477 -18.07 1.09 5.93
N TYR A 478 -18.71 1.76 6.88
CA TYR A 478 -20.15 1.68 7.08
C TYR A 478 -20.94 2.56 6.09
N LEU A 479 -20.27 3.45 5.34
CA LEU A 479 -20.90 4.23 4.27
C LEU A 479 -21.50 3.35 3.16
N VAL A 480 -21.01 2.11 3.04
CA VAL A 480 -21.53 1.09 2.11
C VAL A 480 -23.03 0.81 2.31
N ILE A 481 -23.58 1.08 3.50
CA ILE A 481 -24.99 0.87 3.82
C ILE A 481 -25.91 1.82 3.04
N ASN A 482 -25.40 3.01 2.68
CA ASN A 482 -26.13 3.99 1.88
C ASN A 482 -25.97 3.76 0.38
N ASP A 483 -25.08 2.86 -0.04
CA ASP A 483 -24.86 2.57 -1.45
C ASP A 483 -25.97 1.67 -2.00
N SER A 484 -26.87 2.25 -2.80
CA SER A 484 -27.99 1.55 -3.42
C SER A 484 -27.59 0.48 -4.44
N THR A 485 -26.35 0.52 -4.94
CA THR A 485 -25.80 -0.47 -5.86
C THR A 485 -25.30 -1.72 -5.14
N VAL A 486 -25.15 -1.68 -3.81
CA VAL A 486 -24.67 -2.79 -3.00
C VAL A 486 -25.85 -3.53 -2.37
N GLU A 487 -25.88 -4.86 -2.50
CA GLU A 487 -26.87 -5.70 -1.81
C GLU A 487 -26.27 -6.31 -0.54
N TRP A 488 -25.08 -6.89 -0.66
CA TRP A 488 -24.41 -7.58 0.44
C TRP A 488 -23.11 -6.87 0.75
N PHE A 489 -22.82 -6.69 2.03
CA PHE A 489 -21.52 -6.17 2.44
C PHE A 489 -21.00 -6.86 3.70
N ILE A 490 -19.68 -6.90 3.82
CA ILE A 490 -18.98 -7.18 5.08
C ILE A 490 -17.99 -6.05 5.33
N ILE A 491 -17.80 -5.68 6.59
CA ILE A 491 -16.88 -4.62 6.99
C ILE A 491 -15.66 -5.23 7.62
N ARG A 492 -14.47 -4.90 7.15
CA ARG A 492 -13.19 -5.44 7.64
C ARG A 492 -12.16 -4.35 7.90
N ASN A 493 -11.23 -4.66 8.79
CA ASN A 493 -10.01 -3.87 8.95
C ASN A 493 -9.00 -4.32 7.88
N VAL A 494 -8.24 -3.38 7.31
CA VAL A 494 -7.23 -3.69 6.28
C VAL A 494 -6.13 -4.63 6.77
N THR A 495 -5.88 -4.67 8.08
CA THR A 495 -4.90 -5.58 8.70
C THR A 495 -5.47 -6.95 9.06
N PHE A 496 -6.79 -7.16 8.92
CA PHE A 496 -7.39 -8.49 9.09
C PHE A 496 -7.26 -9.26 7.78
N ARG A 497 -6.83 -10.53 7.86
CA ARG A 497 -6.77 -11.39 6.66
C ARG A 497 -8.07 -12.11 6.42
N LEU A 498 -8.51 -12.04 5.17
CA LEU A 498 -9.54 -12.91 4.63
C LEU A 498 -9.07 -14.36 4.72
N THR A 499 -9.97 -15.26 5.14
CA THR A 499 -9.69 -16.69 5.32
C THR A 499 -10.82 -17.55 4.80
N ASP A 500 -10.53 -18.84 4.57
CA ASP A 500 -11.54 -19.82 4.18
C ASP A 500 -12.64 -20.00 5.22
N ARG A 501 -12.24 -20.02 6.51
CA ARG A 501 -13.17 -20.07 7.63
C ARG A 501 -14.18 -18.93 7.55
N GLU A 502 -13.72 -17.73 7.20
CA GLU A 502 -14.59 -16.58 7.04
C GLU A 502 -15.50 -16.68 5.82
N PHE A 503 -14.96 -17.07 4.66
CA PHE A 503 -15.77 -17.25 3.46
C PHE A 503 -16.93 -18.22 3.69
N ILE A 504 -16.64 -19.38 4.28
CA ILE A 504 -17.65 -20.41 4.60
C ILE A 504 -18.71 -19.83 5.55
N THR A 505 -18.28 -19.06 6.55
CA THR A 505 -19.15 -18.42 7.55
C THR A 505 -20.08 -17.37 6.91
N VAL A 506 -19.57 -16.57 5.98
CA VAL A 506 -20.35 -15.56 5.24
C VAL A 506 -21.31 -16.25 4.26
N GLU A 507 -20.85 -17.28 3.54
CA GLU A 507 -21.69 -18.05 2.62
C GLU A 507 -22.85 -18.75 3.35
N GLU A 508 -22.61 -19.30 4.53
CA GLU A 508 -23.67 -19.86 5.35
C GLU A 508 -24.74 -18.82 5.68
N TRP A 509 -24.32 -17.66 6.19
CA TRP A 509 -25.26 -16.58 6.52
C TRP A 509 -26.06 -16.13 5.30
N THR A 510 -25.39 -15.89 4.17
CA THR A 510 -26.05 -15.43 2.93
C THR A 510 -27.07 -16.43 2.39
N LYS A 511 -26.84 -17.74 2.58
CA LYS A 511 -27.71 -18.81 2.08
C LYS A 511 -28.83 -19.20 3.05
N LYS A 512 -28.54 -19.25 4.36
CA LYS A 512 -29.47 -19.82 5.36
C LYS A 512 -30.27 -18.77 6.12
N SER A 513 -29.80 -17.53 6.17
CA SER A 513 -30.37 -16.53 7.07
C SER A 513 -31.23 -15.50 6.35
N LYS A 514 -32.38 -15.20 6.97
CA LYS A 514 -33.23 -14.04 6.61
C LYS A 514 -32.88 -12.78 7.41
N ARG A 515 -31.86 -12.85 8.28
CA ARG A 515 -31.42 -11.75 9.14
C ARG A 515 -30.74 -10.64 8.31
N ALA A 516 -30.91 -9.39 8.74
CA ALA A 516 -30.39 -8.22 8.03
C ALA A 516 -28.88 -8.03 8.27
N PHE A 517 -28.39 -8.46 9.43
CA PHE A 517 -27.00 -8.31 9.85
C PHE A 517 -26.32 -9.65 10.13
N HIS A 518 -25.01 -9.66 9.97
CA HIS A 518 -24.09 -10.74 10.34
C HIS A 518 -23.09 -10.25 11.36
N CYS A 519 -22.69 -11.08 12.31
CA CYS A 519 -21.53 -10.79 13.13
C CYS A 519 -20.68 -12.04 13.41
N ILE A 520 -19.43 -11.84 13.81
CA ILE A 520 -18.47 -12.93 14.04
C ILE A 520 -17.76 -12.73 15.38
N ARG A 521 -17.77 -13.76 16.23
CA ARG A 521 -17.11 -13.83 17.55
C ARG A 521 -16.25 -15.09 17.62
N ASP A 522 -15.08 -15.03 16.99
CA ASP A 522 -14.22 -16.21 16.80
C ASP A 522 -13.01 -16.32 17.74
N HIS A 523 -12.88 -15.43 18.73
CA HIS A 523 -11.75 -15.40 19.68
C HIS A 523 -12.24 -15.15 21.13
N PRO A 524 -11.55 -15.65 22.18
CA PRO A 524 -11.95 -15.44 23.58
C PRO A 524 -12.02 -13.96 24.01
N SER A 525 -11.29 -13.08 23.32
CA SER A 525 -11.34 -11.62 23.57
C SER A 525 -12.56 -10.95 22.94
N HIS A 526 -13.30 -11.63 22.05
CA HIS A 526 -14.49 -11.11 21.37
C HIS A 526 -15.72 -11.11 22.31
N LYS A 527 -15.69 -10.23 23.31
CA LYS A 527 -16.67 -10.20 24.41
C LYS A 527 -17.84 -9.24 24.19
N THR A 528 -17.76 -8.34 23.20
CA THR A 528 -18.85 -7.41 22.89
C THR A 528 -19.86 -8.05 21.94
N PRO A 529 -21.15 -7.61 21.95
CA PRO A 529 -22.16 -8.21 21.08
C PRO A 529 -21.81 -8.12 19.59
N ILE A 530 -21.29 -6.95 19.17
CA ILE A 530 -20.70 -6.73 17.86
C ILE A 530 -19.21 -6.42 18.05
N ILE A 531 -18.35 -7.16 17.36
CA ILE A 531 -16.92 -6.86 17.29
C ILE A 531 -16.70 -5.87 16.15
N PRO A 532 -16.02 -4.73 16.39
CA PRO A 532 -15.71 -3.77 15.34
C PRO A 532 -15.02 -4.46 14.16
N ASN A 533 -15.44 -4.13 12.94
CA ASN A 533 -14.90 -4.70 11.71
C ASN A 533 -15.08 -6.22 11.54
N LEU A 534 -16.01 -6.84 12.27
CA LEU A 534 -16.45 -8.24 12.07
C LEU A 534 -17.98 -8.31 11.96
N ILE A 535 -18.52 -7.38 11.17
CA ILE A 535 -19.95 -7.22 10.89
C ILE A 535 -20.20 -7.29 9.38
N GLY A 536 -21.41 -7.69 9.00
CA GLY A 536 -21.91 -7.59 7.63
C GLY A 536 -23.40 -7.28 7.60
N GLY A 537 -23.92 -6.98 6.42
CA GLY A 537 -25.33 -6.66 6.26
C GLY A 537 -25.88 -6.82 4.85
N VAL A 538 -27.21 -6.74 4.77
CA VAL A 538 -27.98 -6.81 3.52
C VAL A 538 -28.77 -5.53 3.36
N ASN A 539 -28.38 -4.67 2.40
CA ASN A 539 -28.94 -3.32 2.27
C ASN A 539 -30.46 -3.34 2.09
N SER A 540 -31.00 -4.27 1.30
CA SER A 540 -32.46 -4.41 1.09
C SER A 540 -33.24 -4.70 2.38
N ARG A 541 -32.61 -5.37 3.35
CA ARG A 541 -33.22 -5.73 4.65
C ARG A 541 -32.96 -4.67 5.72
N ILE A 542 -31.94 -3.85 5.54
CA ILE A 542 -31.55 -2.79 6.48
C ILE A 542 -32.41 -1.54 6.28
N LYS A 543 -32.75 -1.18 5.05
CA LYS A 543 -33.51 0.05 4.73
C LYS A 543 -34.79 0.22 5.55
N SER A 544 -35.53 -0.85 5.81
CA SER A 544 -36.76 -0.80 6.60
C SER A 544 -36.54 -0.70 8.12
N LEU A 545 -35.31 -0.86 8.61
CA LEU A 545 -34.99 -0.85 10.03
C LEU A 545 -34.64 0.55 10.56
N PHE A 546 -34.41 1.52 9.67
CA PHE A 546 -34.03 2.88 10.01
C PHE A 546 -35.01 3.87 9.38
N SER A 547 -35.59 4.75 10.19
CA SER A 547 -36.53 5.79 9.75
C SER A 547 -35.85 7.07 9.26
N GLY A 548 -34.51 7.11 9.26
CA GLY A 548 -33.72 8.28 8.88
C GLY A 548 -32.35 7.90 8.30
N SER A 549 -31.51 8.90 8.01
CA SER A 549 -30.18 8.66 7.44
C SER A 549 -29.33 7.81 8.38
N PHE A 550 -28.81 6.69 7.89
CA PHE A 550 -27.91 5.83 8.65
C PHE A 550 -26.68 6.59 9.19
N LEU A 551 -26.26 7.65 8.49
CA LEU A 551 -25.12 8.49 8.87
C LEU A 551 -25.30 9.19 10.21
N SER A 552 -26.53 9.55 10.59
CA SER A 552 -26.79 10.21 11.88
C SER A 552 -26.57 9.28 13.07
N TYR A 553 -26.45 7.97 12.83
CA TYR A 553 -26.17 6.99 13.86
C TYR A 553 -24.67 6.77 14.07
N LEU A 554 -23.81 7.17 13.12
CA LEU A 554 -22.37 6.98 13.21
C LEU A 554 -21.78 7.83 14.34
N GLY A 555 -20.91 7.20 15.14
CA GLY A 555 -20.32 7.81 16.33
C GLY A 555 -19.87 6.78 17.34
N LYS A 556 -19.36 7.25 18.50
CA LYS A 556 -18.73 6.41 19.52
C LYS A 556 -19.58 5.22 20.00
N ASP A 557 -20.90 5.41 20.12
CA ASP A 557 -21.84 4.37 20.57
C ASP A 557 -22.59 3.68 19.43
N PHE A 558 -22.18 3.90 18.17
CA PHE A 558 -22.90 3.43 16.99
C PHE A 558 -23.19 1.92 17.03
N LEU A 559 -22.17 1.09 17.25
CA LEU A 559 -22.32 -0.36 17.26
C LEU A 559 -23.20 -0.86 18.42
N LYS A 560 -23.13 -0.18 19.57
CA LYS A 560 -23.98 -0.49 20.72
C LYS A 560 -25.45 -0.22 20.39
N LYS A 561 -25.76 0.98 19.88
CA LYS A 561 -27.13 1.35 19.47
C LYS A 561 -27.64 0.49 18.33
N LEU A 562 -26.77 0.14 17.38
CA LEU A 562 -27.10 -0.76 16.28
C LEU A 562 -27.56 -2.12 16.81
N TRP A 563 -26.86 -2.69 17.79
CA TRP A 563 -27.22 -3.93 18.43
C TRP A 563 -28.54 -3.82 19.22
N GLU A 564 -28.61 -2.87 20.16
CA GLU A 564 -29.76 -2.68 21.07
C GLU A 564 -31.08 -2.52 20.29
N ASN A 565 -31.06 -1.80 19.18
CA ASN A 565 -32.25 -1.55 18.37
C ASN A 565 -32.59 -2.69 17.40
N ASN A 566 -31.63 -3.58 17.09
CA ASN A 566 -31.78 -4.54 15.99
C ASN A 566 -31.37 -5.97 16.34
N GLU A 567 -31.25 -6.34 17.62
CA GLU A 567 -30.73 -7.64 18.06
C GLU A 567 -31.36 -8.82 17.27
N LYS A 568 -32.70 -8.87 17.19
CA LYS A 568 -33.44 -9.90 16.46
C LYS A 568 -33.18 -9.97 14.95
N HIS A 569 -32.42 -9.02 14.39
CA HIS A 569 -32.01 -8.97 13.00
C HIS A 569 -30.55 -9.38 12.78
N PHE A 570 -29.83 -9.84 13.81
CA PHE A 570 -28.47 -10.38 13.70
C PHE A 570 -28.43 -11.89 13.54
N TYR A 571 -27.44 -12.38 12.80
CA TYR A 571 -27.02 -13.77 12.76
C TYR A 571 -25.52 -13.82 13.10
N CYS A 572 -25.16 -14.24 14.31
CA CYS A 572 -23.80 -14.14 14.81
C CYS A 572 -23.14 -15.49 14.95
N HIS A 573 -22.05 -15.73 14.22
CA HIS A 573 -21.25 -16.93 14.42
C HIS A 573 -20.34 -16.76 15.64
N ASP A 574 -20.35 -17.73 16.54
CA ASP A 574 -19.73 -17.59 17.85
C ASP A 574 -19.03 -18.88 18.28
N SER A 575 -17.75 -18.76 18.64
CA SER A 575 -16.91 -19.88 19.11
C SER A 575 -16.81 -19.96 20.64
N PHE A 576 -17.18 -18.91 21.38
CA PHE A 576 -16.83 -18.76 22.81
C PHE A 576 -17.93 -18.15 23.68
N THR A 577 -18.66 -17.16 23.18
CA THR A 577 -19.61 -16.34 23.96
C THR A 577 -21.07 -16.73 23.73
N CYS A 578 -21.34 -17.89 23.12
CA CYS A 578 -22.70 -18.26 22.71
C CYS A 578 -23.71 -18.45 23.86
N LYS A 579 -23.23 -18.59 25.11
CA LYS A 579 -24.07 -18.67 26.32
C LYS A 579 -24.49 -17.29 26.83
N SER A 580 -23.61 -16.29 26.69
CA SER A 580 -23.84 -14.94 27.20
C SER A 580 -24.36 -13.97 26.13
N GLN A 581 -24.10 -14.25 24.85
CA GLN A 581 -24.52 -13.42 23.73
C GLN A 581 -25.70 -14.07 22.99
N PRO A 582 -26.84 -13.38 22.83
CA PRO A 582 -27.95 -13.90 22.05
C PRO A 582 -27.61 -13.90 20.54
N GLN A 583 -28.50 -14.50 19.76
CA GLN A 583 -28.36 -14.67 18.31
C GLN A 583 -27.07 -15.38 17.88
N SER A 584 -26.54 -16.24 18.75
CA SER A 584 -25.34 -17.03 18.53
C SER A 584 -25.63 -18.32 17.79
N PHE A 585 -24.86 -18.57 16.75
CA PHE A 585 -24.87 -19.77 15.93
C PHE A 585 -23.45 -20.36 15.87
N PRO A 586 -23.31 -21.70 15.86
CA PRO A 586 -22.00 -22.33 15.77
C PRO A 586 -21.38 -22.11 14.39
N PHE A 587 -20.05 -22.13 14.30
CA PHE A 587 -19.35 -22.21 13.03
C PHE A 587 -19.54 -23.58 12.37
N VAL A 588 -19.86 -23.61 11.07
CA VAL A 588 -19.91 -24.87 10.30
C VAL A 588 -18.53 -25.41 9.93
N SER A 589 -17.52 -24.55 9.79
CA SER A 589 -16.15 -24.97 9.48
C SER A 589 -15.34 -25.18 10.77
N PRO A 590 -14.49 -26.22 10.84
CA PRO A 590 -13.53 -26.37 11.93
C PRO A 590 -12.48 -25.25 11.91
N ARG A 591 -11.82 -25.03 13.06
CA ARG A 591 -10.69 -24.09 13.15
C ARG A 591 -9.43 -24.76 12.64
N GLU A 592 -8.65 -24.05 11.83
CA GLU A 592 -7.34 -24.51 11.37
C GLU A 592 -6.24 -23.97 12.29
N GLY A 593 -5.62 -24.86 13.06
CA GLY A 593 -4.57 -24.50 14.02
C GLY A 593 -5.01 -23.41 15.00
N ASP A 594 -4.15 -22.41 15.17
CA ASP A 594 -4.37 -21.29 16.10
C ASP A 594 -4.77 -19.99 15.39
N THR A 595 -5.44 -20.13 14.24
CA THR A 595 -5.95 -18.98 13.47
C THR A 595 -7.39 -18.66 13.86
N PHE A 596 -7.79 -17.40 13.72
CA PHE A 596 -9.16 -16.95 13.97
C PHE A 596 -9.56 -15.81 13.03
N ILE A 597 -10.87 -15.64 12.84
CA ILE A 597 -11.38 -14.52 12.04
C ILE A 597 -11.26 -13.23 12.84
N GLY A 598 -10.65 -12.21 12.23
CA GLY A 598 -10.30 -10.94 12.90
C GLY A 598 -8.87 -10.89 13.43
N GLN A 599 -8.04 -11.88 13.08
CA GLN A 599 -6.62 -11.86 13.41
C GLN A 599 -5.88 -10.76 12.63
N THR A 600 -5.14 -9.92 13.36
CA THR A 600 -4.33 -8.83 12.81
C THR A 600 -2.99 -9.36 12.29
N TYR A 601 -2.61 -8.90 11.10
CA TYR A 601 -1.33 -9.20 10.47
C TYR A 601 -0.46 -7.94 10.34
N ASP A 602 0.85 -8.10 10.48
CA ASP A 602 1.82 -7.04 10.27
C ASP A 602 2.18 -6.87 8.77
N GLY A 603 3.07 -5.91 8.50
CA GLY A 603 3.64 -5.67 7.17
C GLY A 603 4.50 -6.81 6.62
N TYR A 604 4.62 -7.92 7.34
CA TYR A 604 5.41 -9.08 6.97
C TYR A 604 4.55 -10.33 6.74
N HIS A 605 3.23 -10.16 6.74
CA HIS A 605 2.25 -11.23 6.64
C HIS A 605 2.31 -12.22 7.82
N GLU A 606 2.80 -11.79 8.97
CA GLU A 606 2.80 -12.57 10.20
C GLU A 606 1.75 -12.02 11.18
N PRO A 607 1.10 -12.87 11.99
CA PRO A 607 0.21 -12.42 13.03
C PRO A 607 0.90 -11.51 14.06
N VAL A 608 0.29 -10.37 14.40
CA VAL A 608 0.91 -9.33 15.27
C VAL A 608 1.06 -9.77 16.72
N ASP A 609 0.04 -10.42 17.30
CA ASP A 609 0.01 -10.68 18.75
C ASP A 609 0.17 -12.18 19.07
N ASN A 610 1.37 -12.56 19.52
CA ASN A 610 1.61 -13.89 20.07
C ASN A 610 0.75 -14.18 21.31
N LYS A 611 0.34 -13.15 22.08
CA LYS A 611 -0.55 -13.31 23.24
C LYS A 611 -1.96 -13.66 22.83
N ASP A 612 -2.48 -13.12 21.72
CA ASP A 612 -3.78 -13.52 21.19
C ASP A 612 -3.75 -15.01 20.81
N ILE A 613 -2.73 -15.45 20.07
CA ILE A 613 -2.52 -16.86 19.71
C ILE A 613 -2.40 -17.74 20.97
N GLU A 614 -1.63 -17.30 21.96
CA GLU A 614 -1.47 -18.04 23.22
C GLU A 614 -2.79 -18.11 24.01
N SER A 615 -3.56 -17.03 24.04
CA SER A 615 -4.86 -16.98 24.70
C SER A 615 -5.85 -17.93 24.03
N LEU A 616 -5.82 -18.02 22.69
CA LEU A 616 -6.64 -18.95 21.93
C LEU A 616 -6.27 -20.41 22.23
N ARG A 617 -4.97 -20.73 22.34
CA ARG A 617 -4.49 -22.07 22.71
C ARG A 617 -4.91 -22.49 24.12
N LYS A 618 -4.91 -21.54 25.06
CA LYS A 618 -5.30 -21.76 26.46
C LYS A 618 -6.81 -21.78 26.67
N ALA A 619 -7.59 -21.25 25.72
CA ALA A 619 -9.02 -21.14 25.87
C ALA A 619 -9.70 -22.51 25.84
N GLN A 620 -10.55 -22.75 26.85
CA GLN A 620 -11.39 -23.93 26.88
C GLN A 620 -12.45 -23.85 25.78
N LYS A 621 -12.59 -24.91 25.00
CA LYS A 621 -13.69 -25.04 24.03
C LYS A 621 -15.02 -25.07 24.79
N VAL A 622 -16.01 -24.31 24.30
CA VAL A 622 -17.37 -24.27 24.85
C VAL A 622 -18.27 -25.16 23.98
N PRO A 623 -18.56 -26.43 24.36
CA PRO A 623 -19.17 -27.42 23.45
C PRO A 623 -20.49 -26.98 22.82
N GLU A 624 -21.27 -26.18 23.52
CA GLU A 624 -22.56 -25.63 23.06
C GLU A 624 -22.39 -24.64 21.90
N CYS A 625 -21.22 -24.02 21.76
CA CYS A 625 -20.89 -23.13 20.64
C CYS A 625 -20.44 -23.90 19.39
N TYR A 626 -20.36 -25.23 19.44
CA TYR A 626 -19.95 -26.09 18.32
C TYR A 626 -21.04 -27.05 17.83
N LYS A 627 -22.14 -27.18 18.57
CA LYS A 627 -23.27 -28.03 18.17
C LYS A 627 -24.40 -27.16 17.62
N PRO A 628 -25.02 -27.51 16.47
CA PRO A 628 -26.27 -26.87 16.07
C PRO A 628 -27.28 -27.05 17.20
N LYS A 629 -27.90 -25.96 17.67
CA LYS A 629 -29.13 -26.11 18.47
C LYS A 629 -30.09 -26.90 17.60
N ARG A 630 -30.52 -28.09 18.05
CA ARG A 630 -31.64 -28.80 17.40
C ARG A 630 -32.80 -27.81 17.39
N MET A 631 -33.22 -27.41 16.19
CA MET A 631 -34.35 -26.51 15.99
C MET A 631 -35.63 -27.16 16.48
#